data_AF-A0AAE6JM44-F1
#
_entry.id   AF-A0AAE6JM44-F1
#
_cell.length_a   1.000
_cell.length_b   1.000
_cell.length_c   1.000
_cell.angle_alpha   90.00
_cell.angle_beta   90.00
_cell.angle_gamma   90.00
#
_symmetry.space_group_name_H-M   'P 1'
#
loop_
_entity.id
_entity.type
_entity.pdbx_description
1 polymer ?
#
loop_
_entity_poly.entity_id
_entity_poly.type
_entity_poly.pdbx_seq_one_letter_code
_entity_poly.pdbx_strand_id
1 'polypeptide(L)'
;MDNLCQLYGWQAPETSGLPFPQNISAVLEKLSSQRFDGASVMLLQDKGNPARLATVKTFDTNFCLYYVPVRPLWLMKNRPCKQPYYELTRTLFAYLYQTIGIPFFREPGYIDNSYDSLENWIREIDDENYADDKEEAEYRKRQFAEMDLMKMAGDTLLPEIKSPYDLETWEQQLQQISVTDKQGRELREVAGELLKLAKDYPERAIKDTMHYELHEASEDDYSIYWENYISFYWSGSDTLQHMLFEMVNNEFQEMGYQEEPVAIQWFDTPQDKPQHDFDFETRLFFLLDELTGVLNYFDDEEPNA
;
A
#
# COMPACT_ATOMS: atom_id res chain seq x y z
N MET A 1 -24.15 22.61 9.97
CA MET A 1 -25.37 21.81 9.71
C MET A 1 -26.07 22.34 8.46
N ASP A 2 -26.40 23.63 8.43
CA ASP A 2 -27.08 24.25 7.29
C ASP A 2 -26.36 24.06 5.95
N ASN A 3 -25.03 24.22 5.92
CA ASN A 3 -24.23 23.95 4.72
C ASN A 3 -24.38 22.52 4.20
N LEU A 4 -24.37 21.53 5.09
CA LEU A 4 -24.56 20.10 4.76
C LEU A 4 -25.97 19.87 4.19
N CYS A 5 -26.99 20.37 4.89
CA CYS A 5 -28.38 20.20 4.48
C CYS A 5 -28.65 20.92 3.15
N GLN A 6 -28.08 22.09 2.94
CA GLN A 6 -28.19 22.85 1.70
C GLN A 6 -27.56 22.10 0.53
N LEU A 7 -26.35 21.55 0.71
CA LEU A 7 -25.66 20.82 -0.35
C LEU A 7 -26.45 19.58 -0.80
N TYR A 8 -26.93 18.78 0.17
CA TYR A 8 -27.62 17.53 -0.12
C TYR A 8 -29.14 17.68 -0.28
N GLY A 9 -29.68 18.89 -0.19
CA GLY A 9 -31.12 19.16 -0.27
C GLY A 9 -31.92 18.53 0.88
N TRP A 10 -31.30 18.33 2.04
CA TRP A 10 -31.92 17.69 3.20
C TRP A 10 -32.69 18.69 4.06
N GLN A 11 -33.70 18.18 4.74
CA GLN A 11 -34.39 18.94 5.77
C GLN A 11 -33.58 18.90 7.06
N ALA A 12 -33.19 20.08 7.56
CA ALA A 12 -32.50 20.20 8.84
C ALA A 12 -33.33 19.53 9.96
N PRO A 13 -32.73 18.62 10.76
CA PRO A 13 -33.44 17.98 11.85
C PRO A 13 -33.93 18.99 12.89
N GLU A 14 -35.21 18.94 13.24
CA GLU A 14 -35.75 19.74 14.35
C GLU A 14 -35.32 19.13 15.69
N THR A 15 -34.47 19.85 16.44
CA THR A 15 -33.94 19.43 17.75
C THR A 15 -33.95 20.54 18.80
N SER A 16 -34.63 21.66 18.51
CA SER A 16 -34.77 22.84 19.40
C SER A 16 -35.39 22.52 20.78
N GLY A 17 -36.11 21.40 20.90
CA GLY A 17 -36.70 20.92 22.16
C GLY A 17 -35.79 20.03 23.01
N LEU A 18 -34.57 19.72 22.57
CA LEU A 18 -33.65 18.83 23.28
C LEU A 18 -32.49 19.61 23.94
N PRO A 19 -32.11 19.29 25.19
CA PRO A 19 -30.94 19.87 25.83
C PRO A 19 -29.63 19.30 25.25
N PHE A 20 -28.53 20.03 25.41
CA PHE A 20 -27.21 19.50 25.10
C PHE A 20 -26.82 18.38 26.10
N PRO A 21 -26.18 17.27 25.66
CA PRO A 21 -25.75 16.94 24.29
C PRO A 21 -26.80 16.18 23.45
N GLN A 22 -28.00 15.93 23.98
CA GLN A 22 -29.03 15.11 23.32
C GLN A 22 -29.47 15.67 21.96
N ASN A 23 -29.50 17.00 21.83
CA ASN A 23 -29.78 17.65 20.54
C ASN A 23 -28.75 17.30 19.46
N ILE A 24 -27.46 17.19 19.80
CA ILE A 24 -26.39 16.83 18.87
C ILE A 24 -26.49 15.36 18.47
N SER A 25 -26.68 14.47 19.45
CA SER A 25 -26.87 13.03 19.19
C SER A 25 -28.05 12.77 18.26
N ALA A 26 -29.20 13.44 18.50
CA ALA A 26 -30.39 13.30 17.66
C ALA A 26 -30.19 13.88 16.23
N VAL A 27 -29.39 14.95 16.08
CA VAL A 27 -29.02 15.47 14.76
C VAL A 27 -28.14 14.45 14.02
N LEU A 28 -27.11 13.91 14.67
CA LEU A 28 -26.21 12.94 14.06
C LEU A 28 -26.97 11.67 13.66
N GLU A 29 -27.74 11.07 14.56
CA GLU A 29 -28.53 9.87 14.26
C GLU A 29 -29.45 10.07 13.04
N LYS A 30 -30.14 11.22 12.97
CA LYS A 30 -31.00 11.56 11.83
C LYS A 30 -30.22 11.81 10.53
N LEU A 31 -29.04 12.42 10.59
CA LEU A 31 -28.22 12.68 9.40
C LEU A 31 -27.47 11.42 8.93
N SER A 32 -26.96 10.61 9.85
CA SER A 32 -26.27 9.35 9.58
C SER A 32 -27.20 8.30 8.96
N SER A 33 -28.51 8.34 9.26
CA SER A 33 -29.50 7.49 8.59
C SER A 33 -29.79 7.89 7.14
N GLN A 34 -29.37 9.08 6.69
CA GLN A 34 -29.55 9.58 5.32
C GLN A 34 -28.34 9.29 4.42
N ARG A 35 -27.72 8.11 4.58
CA ARG A 35 -26.56 7.66 3.78
C ARG A 35 -26.76 7.92 2.29
N PHE A 36 -25.76 8.52 1.66
CA PHE A 36 -25.70 8.77 0.22
C PHE A 36 -24.36 8.28 -0.31
N ASP A 37 -24.37 7.65 -1.48
CA ASP A 37 -23.17 7.24 -2.23
C ASP A 37 -22.03 6.62 -1.38
N GLY A 38 -22.39 5.77 -0.40
CA GLY A 38 -21.44 5.11 0.51
C GLY A 38 -20.80 5.98 1.60
N ALA A 39 -21.05 7.30 1.60
CA ALA A 39 -20.53 8.22 2.62
C ALA A 39 -21.38 8.24 3.89
N SER A 40 -20.75 8.50 5.03
CA SER A 40 -21.36 8.64 6.35
C SER A 40 -21.13 10.03 6.94
N VAL A 41 -22.12 10.57 7.65
CA VAL A 41 -21.97 11.86 8.37
C VAL A 41 -21.32 11.60 9.72
N MET A 42 -20.25 12.33 10.02
CA MET A 42 -19.50 12.26 11.28
C MET A 42 -19.29 13.65 11.88
N LEU A 43 -19.14 13.70 13.21
CA LEU A 43 -18.67 14.89 13.92
C LEU A 43 -17.19 14.69 14.24
N LEU A 44 -16.33 15.39 13.51
CA LEU A 44 -14.88 15.23 13.61
C LEU A 44 -14.24 16.44 14.25
N GLN A 45 -13.18 16.22 15.03
CA GLN A 45 -12.40 17.29 15.64
C GLN A 45 -10.94 17.21 15.19
N ASP A 46 -10.49 18.25 14.51
CA ASP A 46 -9.08 18.43 14.15
C ASP A 46 -8.33 19.14 15.28
N LYS A 47 -7.02 18.94 15.39
CA LYS A 47 -6.18 19.48 16.48
C LYS A 47 -6.28 21.01 16.52
N GLY A 48 -6.77 21.53 17.64
CA GLY A 48 -6.91 22.97 17.87
C GLY A 48 -8.15 23.61 17.24
N ASN A 49 -8.99 22.84 16.54
CA ASN A 49 -10.23 23.30 15.95
C ASN A 49 -11.46 22.81 16.76
N PRO A 50 -12.60 23.52 16.73
CA PRO A 50 -13.85 22.99 17.26
C PRO A 50 -14.31 21.78 16.43
N ALA A 51 -15.14 20.93 17.04
CA ALA A 51 -15.75 19.81 16.33
C ALA A 51 -16.66 20.31 15.19
N ARG A 52 -16.54 19.69 14.02
CA ARG A 52 -17.21 20.09 12.76
C ARG A 52 -17.90 18.89 12.14
N LEU A 53 -19.03 19.15 11.47
CA LEU A 53 -19.68 18.13 10.67
C LEU A 53 -18.85 17.87 9.41
N ALA A 54 -18.66 16.60 9.11
CA ALA A 54 -18.01 16.13 7.90
C ALA A 54 -18.81 14.96 7.30
N THR A 55 -18.66 14.77 5.99
CA THR A 55 -19.05 13.52 5.33
C THR A 55 -17.78 12.75 5.00
N VAL A 56 -17.75 11.49 5.41
CA VAL A 56 -16.60 10.59 5.33
C VAL A 56 -16.97 9.43 4.42
N LYS A 57 -16.16 9.19 3.39
CA LYS A 57 -16.27 8.02 2.51
C LYS A 57 -14.98 7.24 2.60
N THR A 58 -15.08 5.92 2.63
CA THR A 58 -13.94 5.01 2.71
C THR A 58 -13.79 4.31 1.36
N PHE A 59 -12.56 4.21 0.87
CA PHE A 59 -12.21 3.38 -0.27
C PHE A 59 -12.25 1.91 0.13
N ASP A 60 -12.42 1.00 -0.84
CA ASP A 60 -12.43 -0.44 -0.58
C ASP A 60 -11.26 -1.08 -1.32
N THR A 61 -10.18 -1.39 -0.59
CA THR A 61 -9.03 -2.13 -1.14
C THR A 61 -9.30 -3.62 -1.29
N ASN A 62 -10.48 -4.11 -0.89
CA ASN A 62 -10.90 -5.51 -0.96
C ASN A 62 -9.97 -6.47 -0.18
N PHE A 63 -9.36 -5.98 0.92
CA PHE A 63 -8.39 -6.73 1.74
C PHE A 63 -7.21 -7.30 0.94
N CYS A 64 -6.83 -6.65 -0.17
CA CYS A 64 -5.72 -7.08 -1.01
C CYS A 64 -4.37 -6.69 -0.39
N LEU A 65 -3.38 -7.58 -0.55
CA LEU A 65 -1.97 -7.28 -0.28
C LEU A 65 -1.35 -6.64 -1.52
N TYR A 66 -0.85 -5.41 -1.40
CA TYR A 66 -0.13 -4.68 -2.44
C TYR A 66 1.38 -4.75 -2.18
N TYR A 67 1.92 -5.96 -2.33
CA TYR A 67 3.34 -6.23 -2.15
C TYR A 67 4.12 -6.16 -3.47
N VAL A 68 5.02 -5.18 -3.58
CA VAL A 68 5.83 -4.94 -4.79
C VAL A 68 7.15 -5.73 -4.71
N PRO A 69 7.41 -6.71 -5.61
CA PRO A 69 8.58 -7.60 -5.52
C PRO A 69 9.88 -6.89 -5.93
N VAL A 70 10.94 -7.07 -5.15
CA VAL A 70 12.23 -6.37 -5.34
C VAL A 70 13.29 -7.20 -6.06
N ARG A 71 13.26 -8.53 -5.94
CA ARG A 71 14.22 -9.44 -6.60
C ARG A 71 14.32 -9.23 -8.12
N PRO A 72 13.24 -8.93 -8.87
CA PRO A 72 13.35 -8.53 -10.27
C PRO A 72 14.34 -7.39 -10.53
N LEU A 73 14.35 -6.34 -9.69
CA LEU A 73 15.30 -5.24 -9.80
C LEU A 73 16.74 -5.72 -9.58
N TRP A 74 16.95 -6.61 -8.60
CA TRP A 74 18.25 -7.22 -8.34
C TRP A 74 18.73 -8.07 -9.53
N LEU A 75 17.86 -8.88 -10.13
CA LEU A 75 18.19 -9.70 -11.29
C LEU A 75 18.54 -8.84 -12.51
N MET A 76 17.78 -7.78 -12.78
CA MET A 76 18.06 -6.84 -13.86
C MET A 76 19.41 -6.13 -13.66
N LYS A 77 19.70 -5.69 -12.43
CA LYS A 77 20.98 -5.03 -12.07
C LYS A 77 22.20 -5.88 -12.44
N ASN A 78 22.09 -7.20 -12.22
CA ASN A 78 23.19 -8.13 -12.43
C ASN A 78 23.26 -8.69 -13.86
N ARG A 79 22.41 -8.22 -14.79
CA ARG A 79 22.39 -8.64 -16.19
C ARG A 79 22.64 -7.44 -17.11
N PRO A 80 23.83 -7.33 -17.75
CA PRO A 80 24.15 -6.20 -18.62
C PRO A 80 23.14 -5.93 -19.74
N CYS A 81 22.50 -6.97 -20.28
CA CYS A 81 21.46 -6.84 -21.31
C CYS A 81 20.13 -6.26 -20.79
N LYS A 82 19.92 -6.22 -19.47
CA LYS A 82 18.71 -5.70 -18.82
C LYS A 82 18.93 -4.30 -18.22
N GLN A 83 20.06 -3.63 -18.50
CA GLN A 83 20.38 -2.31 -17.94
C GLN A 83 19.27 -1.26 -18.15
N PRO A 84 18.64 -1.10 -19.33
CA PRO A 84 17.54 -0.14 -19.49
C PRO A 84 16.32 -0.46 -18.60
N TYR A 85 16.04 -1.75 -18.38
CA TYR A 85 14.96 -2.20 -17.50
C TYR A 85 15.28 -1.88 -16.04
N TYR A 86 16.50 -2.18 -15.60
CA TYR A 86 16.96 -1.83 -14.26
C TYR A 86 16.86 -0.32 -13.99
N GLU A 87 17.31 0.51 -14.94
CA GLU A 87 17.30 1.97 -14.77
C GLU A 87 15.88 2.52 -14.65
N LEU A 88 14.94 2.07 -15.49
CA LEU A 88 13.54 2.46 -15.41
C LEU A 88 12.89 1.95 -14.12
N THR A 89 13.01 0.66 -13.82
CA THR A 89 12.40 0.06 -12.62
C THR A 89 12.93 0.68 -11.34
N ARG A 90 14.22 1.03 -11.28
CA ARG A 90 14.79 1.79 -10.16
C ARG A 90 14.11 3.15 -10.00
N THR A 91 13.86 3.88 -11.09
CA THR A 91 13.12 5.15 -11.07
C THR A 91 11.68 4.96 -10.56
N LEU A 92 10.99 3.89 -10.98
CA LEU A 92 9.66 3.56 -10.46
C LEU A 92 9.71 3.30 -8.95
N PHE A 93 10.68 2.51 -8.49
CA PHE A 93 10.83 2.19 -7.07
C PHE A 93 11.17 3.44 -6.26
N ALA A 94 11.99 4.34 -6.80
CA ALA A 94 12.28 5.63 -6.19
C ALA A 94 11.01 6.50 -6.05
N TYR A 95 10.14 6.54 -7.06
CA TYR A 95 8.83 7.23 -6.98
C TYR A 95 7.92 6.63 -5.91
N LEU A 96 7.73 5.30 -5.95
CA LEU A 96 6.89 4.59 -4.99
C LEU A 96 7.41 4.72 -3.55
N TYR A 97 8.72 4.69 -3.36
CA TYR A 97 9.33 4.83 -2.05
C TYR A 97 9.30 6.29 -1.54
N GLN A 98 9.77 7.24 -2.33
CA GLN A 98 10.01 8.62 -1.86
C GLN A 98 8.75 9.48 -1.89
N THR A 99 7.87 9.29 -2.87
CA THR A 99 6.68 10.14 -3.06
C THR A 99 5.41 9.43 -2.59
N ILE A 100 5.16 8.20 -3.03
CA ILE A 100 3.99 7.46 -2.56
C ILE A 100 4.15 7.08 -1.09
N GLY A 101 5.39 6.79 -0.66
CA GLY A 101 5.71 6.47 0.73
C GLY A 101 5.60 4.99 1.06
N ILE A 102 5.71 4.09 0.08
CA ILE A 102 5.63 2.65 0.30
C ILE A 102 6.87 2.17 1.09
N PRO A 103 6.70 1.51 2.26
CA PRO A 103 7.81 1.06 3.09
C PRO A 103 8.63 -0.02 2.40
N PHE A 104 9.93 -0.05 2.69
CA PHE A 104 10.86 -1.02 2.12
C PHE A 104 11.19 -2.13 3.13
N PHE A 105 11.17 -3.40 2.73
CA PHE A 105 11.35 -4.57 3.63
C PHE A 105 12.70 -4.67 4.37
N ARG A 106 13.66 -3.78 4.10
CA ARG A 106 14.95 -3.67 4.82
C ARG A 106 14.99 -2.49 5.79
N GLU A 107 13.87 -1.84 6.00
CA GLU A 107 13.70 -0.82 7.02
C GLU A 107 12.79 -1.36 8.14
N PRO A 108 12.96 -0.87 9.39
CA PRO A 108 12.13 -1.31 10.50
C PRO A 108 10.64 -1.12 10.16
N GLY A 109 9.88 -2.22 10.18
CA GLY A 109 8.50 -2.24 9.76
C GLY A 109 7.93 -3.64 9.76
N TYR A 110 6.66 -3.77 9.36
CA TYR A 110 5.94 -5.04 9.40
C TYR A 110 6.66 -6.15 8.63
N ILE A 111 6.99 -5.91 7.36
CA ILE A 111 7.63 -6.93 6.50
C ILE A 111 9.05 -7.30 6.96
N ASP A 112 9.85 -6.35 7.46
CA ASP A 112 11.17 -6.64 8.03
C ASP A 112 11.04 -7.56 9.26
N ASN A 113 10.10 -7.24 10.16
CA ASN A 113 9.78 -8.09 11.32
C ASN A 113 9.24 -9.47 10.90
N SER A 114 8.43 -9.55 9.83
CA SER A 114 7.94 -10.81 9.29
C SER A 114 9.10 -11.69 8.79
N TYR A 115 10.07 -11.12 8.07
CA TYR A 115 11.25 -11.86 7.64
C TYR A 115 12.13 -12.32 8.80
N ASP A 116 12.33 -11.48 9.83
CA ASP A 116 13.05 -11.88 11.04
C ASP A 116 12.32 -13.02 11.79
N SER A 117 10.99 -12.97 11.85
CA SER A 117 10.16 -14.03 12.44
C SER A 117 10.27 -15.34 11.66
N LEU A 118 10.24 -15.26 10.33
CA LEU A 118 10.44 -16.42 9.44
C LEU A 118 11.83 -17.04 9.64
N GLU A 119 12.87 -16.22 9.75
CA GLU A 119 14.22 -16.73 9.99
C GLU A 119 14.32 -17.48 11.31
N ASN A 120 13.71 -16.96 12.37
CA ASN A 120 13.67 -17.63 13.67
C ASN A 120 12.91 -18.97 13.59
N TRP A 121 11.76 -19.01 12.92
CA TRP A 121 10.99 -20.25 12.74
C TRP A 121 11.78 -21.31 11.97
N ILE A 122 12.48 -20.93 10.89
CA ILE A 122 13.31 -21.87 10.12
C ILE A 122 14.47 -22.40 10.97
N ARG A 123 15.06 -21.57 11.84
CA ARG A 123 16.12 -21.98 12.77
C ARG A 123 15.61 -22.96 13.83
N GLU A 124 14.46 -22.69 14.43
CA GLU A 124 13.86 -23.58 15.45
C GLU A 124 13.54 -24.97 14.90
N ILE A 125 13.06 -25.05 13.65
CA ILE A 125 12.84 -26.33 12.95
C ILE A 125 14.14 -27.14 12.81
N ASP A 126 15.30 -26.47 12.65
CA ASP A 126 16.60 -27.13 12.50
C ASP A 126 17.15 -27.67 13.83
N ASP A 127 16.88 -26.98 14.94
CA ASP A 127 17.30 -27.41 16.28
C ASP A 127 16.45 -28.58 16.84
N GLU A 128 15.17 -28.67 16.44
CA GLU A 128 14.25 -29.72 16.92
C GLU A 128 14.26 -31.01 16.07
N ASN A 129 14.60 -30.92 14.78
CA ASN A 129 14.69 -32.07 13.89
C ASN A 129 16.14 -32.50 13.69
N TYR A 130 16.52 -33.67 14.24
CA TYR A 130 17.66 -34.44 13.73
C TYR A 130 17.34 -34.85 12.30
N ALA A 131 17.69 -34.01 11.32
CA ALA A 131 17.34 -34.21 9.92
C ALA A 131 18.04 -35.45 9.35
N ASP A 132 17.42 -36.61 9.55
CA ASP A 132 17.74 -37.85 8.87
C ASP A 132 17.28 -37.80 7.39
N ASP A 133 16.49 -36.79 7.00
CA ASP A 133 16.11 -36.52 5.61
C ASP A 133 17.03 -35.47 4.97
N LYS A 134 17.79 -35.92 3.97
CA LYS A 134 18.71 -35.10 3.19
C LYS A 134 17.99 -34.04 2.34
N GLU A 135 16.77 -34.33 1.88
CA GLU A 135 16.01 -33.41 1.02
C GLU A 135 15.54 -32.18 1.80
N GLU A 136 15.06 -32.38 3.04
CA GLU A 136 14.68 -31.30 3.94
C GLU A 136 15.88 -30.41 4.31
N ALA A 137 17.04 -31.02 4.59
CA ALA A 137 18.27 -30.27 4.88
C ALA A 137 18.74 -29.43 3.68
N GLU A 138 18.64 -29.95 2.45
CA GLU A 138 18.95 -29.20 1.22
C GLU A 138 17.93 -28.07 0.97
N TYR A 139 16.64 -28.29 1.24
CA TYR A 139 15.62 -27.25 1.14
C TYR A 139 15.86 -26.11 2.15
N ARG A 140 16.12 -26.42 3.42
CA ARG A 140 16.44 -25.40 4.45
C ARG A 140 17.69 -24.60 4.09
N LYS A 141 18.72 -25.26 3.57
CA LYS A 141 19.92 -24.56 3.08
C LYS A 141 19.59 -23.56 1.97
N ARG A 142 18.66 -23.88 1.06
CA ARG A 142 18.20 -22.94 0.03
C ARG A 142 17.45 -21.75 0.65
N GLN A 143 16.63 -21.97 1.67
CA GLN A 143 15.93 -20.89 2.37
C GLN A 143 16.90 -19.90 3.03
N PHE A 144 17.91 -20.38 3.75
CA PHE A 144 18.92 -19.50 4.34
C PHE A 144 19.76 -18.77 3.28
N ALA A 145 20.13 -19.45 2.19
CA ALA A 145 20.84 -18.80 1.09
C ALA A 145 19.98 -17.69 0.43
N GLU A 146 18.67 -17.91 0.32
CA GLU A 146 17.74 -16.90 -0.19
C GLU A 146 17.58 -15.73 0.79
N MET A 147 17.53 -15.98 2.10
CA MET A 147 17.51 -14.92 3.13
C MET A 147 18.78 -14.06 3.09
N ASP A 148 19.95 -14.69 2.96
CA ASP A 148 21.22 -13.97 2.84
C ASP A 148 21.25 -13.11 1.56
N LEU A 149 20.80 -13.66 0.45
CA LEU A 149 20.68 -12.95 -0.82
C LEU A 149 19.71 -11.77 -0.71
N MET A 150 18.52 -11.99 -0.15
CA MET A 150 17.49 -10.98 0.08
C MET A 150 18.03 -9.81 0.90
N LYS A 151 18.69 -10.08 2.03
CA LYS A 151 19.26 -9.05 2.90
C LYS A 151 20.34 -8.25 2.18
N MET A 152 21.30 -8.94 1.56
CA MET A 152 22.40 -8.30 0.84
C MET A 152 21.91 -7.48 -0.36
N ALA A 153 20.98 -8.02 -1.16
CA ALA A 153 20.41 -7.33 -2.31
C ALA A 153 19.59 -6.11 -1.89
N GLY A 154 18.72 -6.26 -0.88
CA GLY A 154 17.93 -5.16 -0.35
C GLY A 154 18.80 -4.04 0.24
N ASP A 155 19.82 -4.37 1.03
CA ASP A 155 20.76 -3.40 1.60
C ASP A 155 21.58 -2.67 0.51
N THR A 156 21.83 -3.34 -0.62
CA THR A 156 22.51 -2.76 -1.78
C THR A 156 21.59 -1.84 -2.59
N LEU A 157 20.32 -2.22 -2.76
CA LEU A 157 19.36 -1.50 -3.61
C LEU A 157 18.74 -0.29 -2.91
N LEU A 158 18.52 -0.35 -1.58
CA LEU A 158 17.82 0.70 -0.84
C LEU A 158 18.49 2.10 -0.99
N PRO A 159 19.84 2.25 -0.91
CA PRO A 159 20.48 3.55 -1.17
C PRO A 159 20.24 4.08 -2.58
N GLU A 160 20.10 3.19 -3.56
CA GLU A 160 19.84 3.56 -4.96
C GLU A 160 18.39 3.99 -5.15
N ILE A 161 17.45 3.35 -4.46
CA ILE A 161 16.03 3.70 -4.42
C ILE A 161 15.81 5.04 -3.68
N LYS A 162 16.62 5.33 -2.66
CA LYS A 162 16.64 6.62 -1.93
C LYS A 162 17.27 7.76 -2.74
N SER A 163 17.95 7.46 -3.84
CA SER A 163 18.56 8.51 -4.66
C SER A 163 17.48 9.33 -5.37
N PRO A 164 17.60 10.66 -5.47
CA PRO A 164 16.60 11.48 -6.14
C PRO A 164 16.33 10.98 -7.55
N TYR A 165 15.06 11.01 -7.94
CA TYR A 165 14.61 10.75 -9.29
C TYR A 165 13.99 12.03 -9.88
N ASP A 166 13.92 12.10 -11.20
CA ASP A 166 13.29 13.21 -11.90
C ASP A 166 12.44 12.71 -13.08
N LEU A 167 11.38 13.45 -13.38
CA LEU A 167 10.41 13.05 -14.40
C LEU A 167 10.96 13.13 -15.82
N GLU A 168 11.96 13.98 -16.09
CA GLU A 168 12.57 14.10 -17.42
C GLU A 168 13.41 12.86 -17.75
N THR A 169 14.23 12.41 -16.80
CA THR A 169 14.99 11.16 -16.91
C THR A 169 14.04 9.97 -17.07
N TRP A 170 12.95 9.92 -16.29
CA TRP A 170 11.94 8.87 -16.44
C TRP A 170 11.35 8.83 -17.86
N GLU A 171 10.95 9.98 -18.41
CA GLU A 171 10.45 10.07 -19.79
C GLU A 171 11.45 9.54 -20.83
N GLN A 172 12.74 9.83 -20.64
CA GLN A 172 13.80 9.33 -21.52
C GLN A 172 13.97 7.82 -21.38
N GLN A 173 13.96 7.28 -20.16
CA GLN A 173 14.08 5.85 -19.90
C GLN A 173 12.95 5.04 -20.56
N LEU A 174 11.70 5.56 -20.55
CA LEU A 174 10.57 4.92 -21.25
C LEU A 174 10.85 4.68 -22.75
N GLN A 175 11.62 5.55 -23.40
CA GLN A 175 11.95 5.43 -24.82
C GLN A 175 13.00 4.34 -25.09
N GLN A 176 13.78 3.96 -24.07
CA GLN A 176 14.85 2.97 -24.19
C GLN A 176 14.38 1.53 -23.98
N ILE A 177 13.20 1.34 -23.40
CA ILE A 177 12.62 0.01 -23.21
C ILE A 177 12.18 -0.58 -24.55
N SER A 178 12.62 -1.82 -24.81
CA SER A 178 12.19 -2.57 -25.97
C SER A 178 10.70 -2.90 -25.90
N VAL A 179 9.99 -2.72 -27.00
CA VAL A 179 8.56 -3.05 -27.12
C VAL A 179 8.33 -4.27 -28.02
N THR A 180 9.40 -4.99 -28.36
CA THR A 180 9.33 -6.18 -29.22
C THR A 180 8.73 -7.38 -28.50
N ASP A 181 9.10 -7.56 -27.23
CA ASP A 181 8.61 -8.62 -26.36
C ASP A 181 7.50 -8.11 -25.42
N LYS A 182 6.78 -9.06 -24.82
CA LYS A 182 5.63 -8.78 -23.95
C LYS A 182 6.07 -8.02 -22.70
N GLN A 183 7.13 -8.48 -22.04
CA GLN A 183 7.62 -7.91 -20.77
C GLN A 183 7.96 -6.43 -20.92
N GLY A 184 8.71 -6.06 -21.97
CA GLY A 184 9.06 -4.67 -22.21
C GLY A 184 7.89 -3.77 -22.61
N ARG A 185 6.89 -4.30 -23.33
CA ARG A 185 5.65 -3.54 -23.61
C ARG A 185 4.88 -3.23 -22.34
N GLU A 186 4.62 -4.25 -21.53
CA GLU A 186 3.81 -4.11 -20.31
C GLU A 186 4.53 -3.23 -19.27
N LEU A 187 5.85 -3.39 -19.09
CA LEU A 187 6.62 -2.50 -18.21
C LEU A 187 6.53 -1.04 -18.66
N ARG A 188 6.68 -0.78 -19.97
CA ARG A 188 6.61 0.58 -20.50
C ARG A 188 5.21 1.19 -20.36
N GLU A 189 4.16 0.39 -20.49
CA GLU A 189 2.77 0.82 -20.32
C GLU A 189 2.50 1.23 -18.87
N VAL A 190 2.75 0.34 -17.91
CA VAL A 190 2.55 0.62 -16.48
C VAL A 190 3.43 1.78 -16.02
N ALA A 191 4.70 1.82 -16.43
CA ALA A 191 5.59 2.94 -16.12
C ALA A 191 5.11 4.27 -16.74
N GLY A 192 4.48 4.24 -17.91
CA GLY A 192 3.89 5.41 -18.54
C GLY A 192 2.67 5.94 -17.78
N GLU A 193 1.81 5.05 -17.28
CA GLU A 193 0.65 5.43 -16.46
C GLU A 193 1.05 5.91 -15.06
N LEU A 194 2.06 5.30 -14.43
CA LEU A 194 2.65 5.80 -13.19
C LEU A 194 3.27 7.19 -13.37
N LEU A 195 3.90 7.47 -14.52
CA LEU A 195 4.43 8.80 -14.82
C LEU A 195 3.29 9.84 -14.95
N LYS A 196 2.14 9.46 -15.54
CA LYS A 196 0.96 10.34 -15.58
C LYS A 196 0.43 10.59 -14.17
N LEU A 197 0.32 9.55 -13.35
CA LEU A 197 -0.09 9.68 -11.95
C LEU A 197 0.83 10.64 -11.19
N ALA A 198 2.15 10.51 -11.35
CA ALA A 198 3.15 11.40 -10.75
C ALA A 198 3.03 12.85 -11.22
N LYS A 199 2.57 13.11 -12.45
CA LYS A 199 2.34 14.48 -12.96
C LYS A 199 1.04 15.08 -12.45
N ASP A 200 -0.02 14.27 -12.39
CA ASP A 200 -1.33 14.70 -11.90
C ASP A 200 -1.29 14.95 -10.38
N TYR A 201 -0.47 14.18 -9.66
CA TYR A 201 -0.35 14.18 -8.20
C TYR A 201 1.12 14.19 -7.72
N PRO A 202 1.86 15.30 -7.89
CA PRO A 202 3.32 15.33 -7.71
C PRO A 202 3.82 15.15 -6.28
N GLU A 203 3.00 15.47 -5.28
CA GLU A 203 3.38 15.41 -3.86
C GLU A 203 2.46 14.48 -3.04
N ARG A 204 1.60 13.71 -3.72
CA ARG A 204 0.59 12.87 -3.06
C ARG A 204 1.21 11.57 -2.56
N ALA A 205 1.09 11.34 -1.25
CA ALA A 205 1.48 10.09 -0.60
C ALA A 205 0.25 9.27 -0.19
N ILE A 206 0.39 7.94 -0.09
CA ILE A 206 -0.72 7.06 0.31
C ILE A 206 -1.25 7.41 1.71
N LYS A 207 -0.34 7.75 2.62
CA LYS A 207 -0.67 8.16 4.00
C LYS A 207 -1.56 9.39 4.09
N ASP A 208 -1.63 10.22 3.04
CA ASP A 208 -2.39 11.48 3.06
C ASP A 208 -3.91 11.24 3.16
N THR A 209 -4.36 10.01 2.91
CA THR A 209 -5.75 9.57 3.08
C THR A 209 -5.92 8.49 4.14
N MET A 210 -4.85 8.10 4.81
CA MET A 210 -4.90 7.09 5.86
C MET A 210 -5.21 7.78 7.17
N HIS A 211 -6.39 7.49 7.70
CA HIS A 211 -6.98 8.19 8.83
C HIS A 211 -7.41 7.21 9.92
N TYR A 212 -6.46 6.42 10.41
CA TYR A 212 -6.68 5.49 11.52
C TYR A 212 -7.40 6.13 12.72
N GLU A 213 -7.15 7.40 13.03
CA GLU A 213 -7.78 8.12 14.14
C GLU A 213 -9.31 8.24 14.03
N LEU A 214 -9.88 7.99 12.85
CA LEU A 214 -11.33 7.98 12.61
C LEU A 214 -11.96 6.62 12.95
N HIS A 215 -11.15 5.58 13.13
CA HIS A 215 -11.63 4.27 13.53
C HIS A 215 -11.87 4.24 15.05
N GLU A 216 -13.12 4.03 15.45
CA GLU A 216 -13.47 3.75 16.84
C GLU A 216 -13.16 2.28 17.16
N ALA A 217 -11.88 1.98 17.41
CA ALA A 217 -11.44 0.64 17.80
C ALA A 217 -12.06 0.24 19.16
N SER A 218 -12.57 -0.97 19.27
CA SER A 218 -12.82 -1.56 20.59
C SER A 218 -11.48 -1.96 21.24
N GLU A 219 -11.43 -2.06 22.58
CA GLU A 219 -10.17 -2.40 23.29
C GLU A 219 -9.57 -3.75 22.86
N ASP A 220 -10.38 -4.61 22.22
CA ASP A 220 -10.00 -5.95 21.78
C ASP A 220 -9.71 -6.06 20.26
N ASP A 221 -9.90 -4.98 19.48
CA ASP A 221 -9.70 -5.01 18.03
C ASP A 221 -8.24 -4.69 17.65
N TYR A 222 -7.50 -5.70 17.22
CA TYR A 222 -6.24 -5.49 16.51
C TYR A 222 -6.51 -4.96 15.10
N SER A 223 -5.68 -4.02 14.65
CA SER A 223 -5.85 -3.30 13.39
C SER A 223 -4.70 -3.55 12.43
N ILE A 224 -5.03 -3.73 11.15
CA ILE A 224 -4.08 -3.76 10.04
C ILE A 224 -3.86 -2.32 9.58
N TYR A 225 -2.65 -1.80 9.77
CA TYR A 225 -2.26 -0.48 9.25
C TYR A 225 -1.87 -0.57 7.77
N TRP A 226 -1.94 0.54 7.04
CA TRP A 226 -1.61 0.54 5.61
C TRP A 226 -0.19 0.06 5.28
N GLU A 227 0.78 0.32 6.17
CA GLU A 227 2.17 -0.14 6.02
C GLU A 227 2.32 -1.66 6.14
N ASN A 228 1.30 -2.34 6.68
CA ASN A 228 1.31 -3.79 6.82
C ASN A 228 0.94 -4.46 5.49
N TYR A 229 -0.02 -3.93 4.73
CA TYR A 229 -0.52 -4.54 3.49
C TYR A 229 -0.04 -3.85 2.20
N ILE A 230 0.61 -2.69 2.29
CA ILE A 230 1.25 -1.98 1.16
C ILE A 230 2.73 -1.88 1.45
N SER A 231 3.57 -2.62 0.73
CA SER A 231 5.00 -2.66 1.02
C SER A 231 5.82 -3.17 -0.16
N PHE A 232 7.10 -2.86 -0.20
CA PHE A 232 8.03 -3.67 -0.98
C PHE A 232 8.32 -4.96 -0.23
N TYR A 233 8.46 -6.07 -0.96
CA TYR A 233 8.89 -7.35 -0.39
C TYR A 233 9.91 -8.02 -1.33
N TRP A 234 10.52 -9.12 -0.89
CA TRP A 234 11.62 -9.73 -1.63
C TRP A 234 11.19 -10.27 -2.99
N SER A 235 10.40 -11.35 -3.07
CA SER A 235 10.11 -11.97 -4.37
C SER A 235 8.84 -12.82 -4.40
N GLY A 236 8.28 -12.93 -5.60
CA GLY A 236 7.05 -13.68 -5.88
C GLY A 236 7.26 -15.16 -6.15
N SER A 237 8.50 -15.61 -6.30
CA SER A 237 8.80 -16.98 -6.76
C SER A 237 10.02 -17.63 -6.11
N ASP A 238 10.33 -17.23 -4.87
CA ASP A 238 11.40 -17.82 -4.06
C ASP A 238 10.89 -18.85 -3.03
N THR A 239 11.82 -19.42 -2.25
CA THR A 239 11.53 -20.44 -1.23
C THR A 239 10.92 -19.91 0.07
N LEU A 240 10.80 -18.59 0.22
CA LEU A 240 10.28 -17.87 1.38
C LEU A 240 8.86 -17.34 1.14
N GLN A 241 8.50 -17.04 -0.11
CA GLN A 241 7.25 -16.40 -0.50
C GLN A 241 6.02 -17.05 0.15
N HIS A 242 5.89 -18.37 0.03
CA HIS A 242 4.71 -19.06 0.57
C HIS A 242 4.60 -18.90 2.09
N MET A 243 5.70 -19.05 2.82
CA MET A 243 5.70 -18.91 4.28
C MET A 243 5.40 -17.47 4.72
N LEU A 244 5.90 -16.47 3.99
CA LEU A 244 5.58 -15.07 4.25
C LEU A 244 4.08 -14.81 4.07
N PHE A 245 3.52 -15.21 2.95
CA PHE A 245 2.09 -15.01 2.69
C PHE A 245 1.21 -15.80 3.66
N GLU A 246 1.59 -17.02 4.05
CA GLU A 246 0.87 -17.77 5.09
C GLU A 246 0.91 -17.05 6.44
N MET A 247 2.10 -16.58 6.86
CA MET A 247 2.25 -15.81 8.10
C MET A 247 1.35 -14.58 8.11
N VAL A 248 1.43 -13.75 7.07
CA VAL A 248 0.65 -12.50 6.96
C VAL A 248 -0.84 -12.79 6.92
N ASN A 249 -1.29 -13.74 6.09
CA ASN A 249 -2.72 -14.03 5.96
C ASN A 249 -3.31 -14.60 7.25
N ASN A 250 -2.57 -15.46 7.95
CA ASN A 250 -3.01 -16.00 9.23
C ASN A 250 -3.12 -14.89 10.29
N GLU A 251 -2.16 -13.97 10.33
CA GLU A 251 -2.22 -12.82 11.24
C GLU A 251 -3.42 -11.92 10.91
N PHE A 252 -3.62 -11.56 9.63
CA PHE A 252 -4.67 -10.64 9.21
C PHE A 252 -6.09 -11.20 9.38
N GLN A 253 -6.26 -12.53 9.32
CA GLN A 253 -7.56 -13.17 9.57
C GLN A 253 -8.06 -12.99 11.01
N GLU A 254 -7.15 -12.72 11.96
CA GLU A 254 -7.47 -12.48 13.37
C GLU A 254 -7.71 -10.99 13.67
N MET A 255 -7.58 -10.11 12.66
CA MET A 255 -7.71 -8.66 12.81
C MET A 255 -9.16 -8.21 12.60
N GLY A 256 -9.61 -7.25 13.42
CA GLY A 256 -10.98 -6.73 13.38
C GLY A 256 -11.18 -5.59 12.38
N TYR A 257 -10.10 -4.95 11.94
CA TYR A 257 -10.13 -3.76 11.09
C TYR A 257 -8.91 -3.66 10.18
N GLN A 258 -9.12 -3.18 8.95
CA GLN A 258 -8.06 -2.76 8.05
C GLN A 258 -8.19 -1.26 7.77
N GLU A 259 -7.09 -0.53 7.94
CA GLU A 259 -7.00 0.87 7.59
C GLU A 259 -7.08 1.05 6.08
N GLU A 260 -8.02 1.88 5.65
CA GLU A 260 -8.33 2.14 4.25
C GLU A 260 -8.22 3.64 3.94
N PRO A 261 -7.99 4.04 2.68
CA PRO A 261 -8.07 5.44 2.29
C PRO A 261 -9.44 6.05 2.59
N VAL A 262 -9.44 7.26 3.13
CA VAL A 262 -10.64 8.00 3.50
C VAL A 262 -10.66 9.38 2.85
N ALA A 263 -11.79 9.71 2.24
CA ALA A 263 -12.10 11.05 1.75
C ALA A 263 -13.01 11.78 2.76
N ILE A 264 -12.56 12.95 3.22
CA ILE A 264 -13.29 13.79 4.20
C ILE A 264 -13.69 15.11 3.55
N GLN A 265 -14.98 15.42 3.59
CA GLN A 265 -15.50 16.74 3.21
C GLN A 265 -16.09 17.46 4.42
N TRP A 266 -15.58 18.65 4.71
CA TRP A 266 -15.98 19.47 5.87
C TRP A 266 -17.11 20.45 5.52
N PHE A 267 -17.99 20.74 6.50
CA PHE A 267 -19.16 21.60 6.33
C PHE A 267 -19.21 22.82 7.27
N ASP A 268 -18.04 23.26 7.75
CA ASP A 268 -17.87 24.54 8.44
C ASP A 268 -18.04 25.75 7.50
N THR A 269 -17.79 25.56 6.20
CA THR A 269 -18.05 26.53 5.14
C THR A 269 -19.01 25.97 4.07
N PRO A 270 -19.71 26.82 3.31
CA PRO A 270 -20.53 26.37 2.18
C PRO A 270 -19.70 25.59 1.16
N GLN A 271 -20.30 24.55 0.59
CA GLN A 271 -19.69 23.68 -0.41
C GLN A 271 -20.51 23.72 -1.70
N ASP A 272 -19.86 23.70 -2.86
CA ASP A 272 -20.57 23.79 -4.16
C ASP A 272 -21.07 22.42 -4.68
N LYS A 273 -20.37 21.34 -4.34
CA LYS A 273 -20.69 19.96 -4.75
C LYS A 273 -20.14 18.93 -3.75
N PRO A 274 -20.68 17.70 -3.70
CA PRO A 274 -20.03 16.60 -2.99
C PRO A 274 -18.63 16.34 -3.55
N GLN A 275 -17.65 16.11 -2.66
CA GLN A 275 -16.25 15.91 -3.03
C GLN A 275 -15.68 14.73 -2.23
N HIS A 276 -15.94 13.52 -2.73
CA HIS A 276 -15.30 12.27 -2.30
C HIS A 276 -14.60 11.68 -3.52
N ASP A 277 -13.39 12.16 -3.80
CA ASP A 277 -12.60 11.76 -4.95
C ASP A 277 -11.58 10.70 -4.54
N PHE A 278 -11.53 9.61 -5.30
CA PHE A 278 -10.58 8.52 -5.15
C PHE A 278 -9.85 8.22 -6.46
N ASP A 279 -9.74 9.18 -7.39
CA ASP A 279 -9.03 8.97 -8.67
C ASP A 279 -7.58 8.50 -8.43
N PHE A 280 -6.89 9.14 -7.48
CA PHE A 280 -5.51 8.77 -7.13
C PHE A 280 -5.42 7.34 -6.60
N GLU A 281 -6.22 6.98 -5.61
CA GLU A 281 -6.19 5.67 -4.96
C GLU A 281 -6.60 4.57 -5.95
N THR A 282 -7.67 4.80 -6.73
CA THR A 282 -8.13 3.88 -7.79
C THR A 282 -7.01 3.59 -8.79
N ARG A 283 -6.32 4.63 -9.27
CA ARG A 283 -5.22 4.49 -10.25
C ARG A 283 -3.99 3.86 -9.61
N LEU A 284 -3.61 4.28 -8.41
CA LEU A 284 -2.44 3.77 -7.72
C LEU A 284 -2.55 2.27 -7.45
N PHE A 285 -3.64 1.81 -6.83
CA PHE A 285 -3.81 0.38 -6.50
C PHE A 285 -3.87 -0.50 -7.74
N PHE A 286 -4.56 -0.05 -8.80
CA PHE A 286 -4.54 -0.74 -10.09
C PHE A 286 -3.11 -0.82 -10.66
N LEU A 287 -2.35 0.27 -10.63
CA LEU A 287 -0.98 0.29 -11.15
C LEU A 287 0.01 -0.52 -10.30
N LEU A 288 -0.21 -0.66 -8.99
CA LEU A 288 0.58 -1.53 -8.13
C LEU A 288 0.37 -3.01 -8.48
N ASP A 289 -0.87 -3.42 -8.74
CA ASP A 289 -1.20 -4.78 -9.19
C ASP A 289 -0.58 -5.08 -10.57
N GLU A 290 -0.78 -4.18 -11.54
CA GLU A 290 -0.20 -4.32 -12.87
C GLU A 290 1.34 -4.34 -12.83
N LEU A 291 1.97 -3.46 -12.03
CA LEU A 291 3.42 -3.44 -11.87
C LEU A 291 3.92 -4.76 -11.27
N THR A 292 3.24 -5.27 -10.25
CA THR A 292 3.60 -6.55 -9.61
C THR A 292 3.49 -7.71 -10.60
N GLY A 293 2.40 -7.76 -11.38
CA GLY A 293 2.23 -8.74 -12.45
C GLY A 293 3.36 -8.71 -13.47
N VAL A 294 3.80 -7.51 -13.88
CA VAL A 294 4.93 -7.34 -14.80
C VAL A 294 6.26 -7.78 -14.18
N LEU A 295 6.53 -7.38 -12.93
CA LEU A 295 7.77 -7.69 -12.24
C LEU A 295 7.95 -9.19 -11.99
N ASN A 296 6.87 -9.92 -11.70
CA ASN A 296 6.92 -11.38 -11.51
C ASN A 296 7.46 -12.10 -12.76
N TYR A 297 7.18 -11.61 -13.99
CA TYR A 297 7.78 -12.20 -15.20
C TYR A 297 9.30 -12.07 -15.27
N PHE A 298 9.88 -11.08 -14.57
CA PHE A 298 11.32 -10.90 -14.49
C PHE A 298 11.94 -11.65 -13.31
N ASP A 299 11.14 -12.04 -12.31
CA ASP A 299 11.56 -12.87 -11.17
C ASP A 299 11.76 -14.34 -11.60
N ASP A 300 10.82 -14.85 -12.40
CA ASP A 300 10.81 -16.23 -12.91
C ASP A 300 11.86 -16.51 -13.99
N GLU A 301 12.61 -15.51 -14.44
CA GLU A 301 13.75 -15.75 -15.32
C GLU A 301 14.88 -16.39 -14.49
N GLU A 302 14.89 -17.73 -14.39
CA GLU A 302 16.02 -18.49 -13.83
C GLU A 302 17.33 -17.87 -14.34
N PRO A 303 18.31 -17.63 -13.46
CA PRO A 303 19.66 -17.34 -13.94
C PRO A 303 20.09 -18.56 -14.73
N ASN A 304 20.04 -18.46 -16.07
CA ASN A 304 20.60 -19.47 -16.96
C ASN A 304 21.95 -19.91 -16.39
N ALA A 305 22.02 -21.19 -16.04
CA ALA A 305 23.20 -21.87 -15.51
C ALA A 305 24.45 -21.65 -16.39
#